data_AF-A0A659UJ82-F1
#
_entry.id   AF-A0A659UJ82-F1
#
_cell.length_a   1.000
_cell.length_b   1.000
_cell.length_c   1.000
_cell.angle_alpha   90.00
_cell.angle_beta   90.00
_cell.angle_gamma   90.00
#
_symmetry.space_group_name_H-M   'P 1'
#
loop_
_entity.id
_entity.type
_entity.pdbx_description
1 polymer ?
#
loop_
_entity_poly.entity_id
_entity_poly.type
_entity_poly.pdbx_seq_one_letter_code
_entity_poly.pdbx_strand_id
1 'polypeptide(L)' 'MKLFARLFARREMNLTTALERQRLAKTMPGQTGAIAAARLGFVV' A
#
# COMPACT_ATOMS: atom_id res chain seq x y z
N MET A 1 26.03 -0.45 -3.45
CA MET A 1 24.91 -0.42 -4.42
C MET A 1 23.70 0.29 -3.82
N LYS A 2 23.65 1.64 -3.88
CA LYS A 2 22.66 2.47 -3.17
C LYS A 2 21.26 2.48 -3.84
N LEU A 3 21.19 2.11 -5.12
CA LEU A 3 19.94 2.10 -5.89
C LEU A 3 18.98 1.02 -5.40
N PHE A 4 19.47 -0.21 -5.21
CA PHE A 4 18.67 -1.32 -4.69
C PHE A 4 18.26 -1.10 -3.23
N ALA A 5 19.12 -0.49 -2.41
CA ALA A 5 18.78 -0.15 -1.02
C ALA A 5 17.60 0.82 -0.90
N ARG A 6 17.41 1.72 -1.88
CA ARG A 6 16.22 2.61 -1.93
C ARG A 6 14.97 1.90 -2.40
N LEU A 7 15.11 0.91 -3.29
CA LEU A 7 13.97 0.13 -3.80
C LEU A 7 13.36 -0.76 -2.71
N PHE A 8 14.20 -1.29 -1.82
CA PHE A 8 13.79 -2.16 -0.71
C PHE A 8 13.75 -1.46 0.64
N ALA A 9 13.82 -0.12 0.67
CA ALA A 9 13.68 0.64 1.90
C ALA A 9 12.25 0.47 2.43
N ARG A 10 12.07 -0.48 3.35
CA ARG A 10 10.80 -0.74 4.02
C ARG A 10 10.49 0.46 4.91
N ARG A 11 9.50 1.26 4.51
CA ARG A 11 8.97 2.34 5.34
C ARG A 11 8.28 1.69 6.55
N GLU A 12 8.75 1.96 7.76
CA GLU A 12 8.07 1.53 8.98
C GLU A 12 6.65 2.10 8.97
N MET A 13 5.66 1.21 8.91
CA MET A 13 4.26 1.58 8.90
C MET A 13 3.71 1.37 10.31
N ASN A 14 3.14 2.43 10.89
CA ASN A 14 2.54 2.38 12.20
C ASN A 14 1.41 1.32 12.23
N LEU A 15 1.36 0.52 13.30
CA LEU A 15 0.41 -0.59 13.47
C LEU A 15 -1.05 -0.11 13.41
N THR A 16 -1.34 1.07 13.96
CA THR A 16 -2.67 1.68 13.93
C THR A 16 -3.10 1.98 12.49
N THR A 17 -2.20 2.53 11.68
CA THR A 17 -2.45 2.80 10.26
C THR A 17 -2.66 1.52 9.45
N ALA A 18 -1.98 0.43 9.80
CA ALA A 18 -2.17 -0.86 9.14
C ALA A 18 -3.56 -1.44 9.43
N LEU A 19 -4.02 -1.37 10.69
CA LEU A 19 -5.35 -1.84 11.09
C LEU A 19 -6.48 -1.03 10.45
N GLU A 20 -6.36 0.30 10.39
CA GLU A 20 -7.34 1.14 9.72
C GLU A 20 -7.40 0.86 8.22
N ARG A 21 -6.25 0.61 7.56
CA ARG A 21 -6.24 0.14 6.16
C ARG A 21 -6.97 -1.18 5.97
N GLN A 22 -6.82 -2.12 6.91
CA GLN A 22 -7.53 -3.40 6.83
C GLN A 22 -9.04 -3.23 7.02
N ARG A 23 -9.48 -2.31 7.88
CA ARG A 23 -10.91 -1.98 8.04
C ARG A 23 -11.47 -1.34 6.77
N LEU A 24 -10.75 -0.37 6.21
CA LEU A 24 -11.11 0.28 4.95
C LEU A 24 -11.15 -0.72 3.77
N ALA A 25 -10.25 -1.71 3.73
CA ALA A 25 -10.29 -2.77 2.73
C ALA A 25 -11.58 -3.61 2.82
N LYS A 26 -12.15 -3.77 4.01
CA LYS A 26 -13.41 -4.51 4.22
C LYS A 26 -14.64 -3.70 3.85
N THR A 27 -14.64 -2.38 4.09
CA THR A 27 -15.79 -1.52 3.81
C THR A 27 -15.78 -0.96 2.38
N MET A 28 -14.61 -0.79 1.78
CA MET A 28 -14.41 -0.25 0.42
C MET A 28 -13.34 -1.04 -0.34
N PRO A 29 -13.60 -2.32 -0.67
CA PRO A 29 -12.64 -3.17 -1.36
C PRO A 29 -12.31 -2.67 -2.76
N GLY A 30 -13.27 -2.11 -3.49
CA GLY A 30 -13.06 -1.57 -4.85
C GLY A 30 -12.12 -0.37 -4.88
N GLN A 31 -12.33 0.61 -4.01
CA GLN A 31 -11.47 1.80 -3.90
C GLN A 31 -10.09 1.45 -3.35
N THR A 32 -10.02 0.55 -2.36
CA THR A 32 -8.74 0.08 -1.82
C THR A 32 -7.96 -0.70 -2.88
N GLY A 33 -8.65 -1.52 -3.67
CA GLY A 33 -8.10 -2.23 -4.82
C GLY A 33 -7.59 -1.28 -5.90
N ALA A 34 -8.35 -0.24 -6.25
CA ALA A 34 -7.94 0.79 -7.21
C ALA A 34 -6.67 1.54 -6.76
N ILE A 35 -6.57 1.90 -5.48
CA ILE A 35 -5.37 2.54 -4.91
C ILE A 35 -4.18 1.58 -4.89
N ALA A 36 -4.40 0.30 -4.58
CA ALA A 36 -3.34 -0.72 -4.61
C ALA A 36 -2.87 -0.99 -6.04
N ALA A 37 -3.78 -1.08 -7.00
CA ALA A 37 -3.50 -1.25 -8.43
C ALA A 37 -2.72 -0.05 -8.99
N ALA A 38 -3.13 1.19 -8.65
CA ALA A 38 -2.41 2.40 -9.03
C ALA A 38 -0.96 2.42 -8.52
N ARG A 39 -0.69 1.86 -7.33
CA ARG A 39 0.68 1.70 -6.81
C ARG A 39 1.50 0.65 -7.55
N LEU A 40 0.84 -0.35 -8.11
CA LEU A 40 1.46 -1.41 -8.91
C LEU A 40 1.56 -1.02 -10.40
N GLY A 41 1.13 0.18 -10.78
CA GLY A 41 1.12 0.64 -12.17
C GLY A 41 0.00 0.04 -13.03
N PHE A 42 -0.93 -0.70 -12.42
CA PHE A 42 -2.15 -1.15 -13.08
C PHE A 42 -3.18 -0.03 -13.02
N VAL A 43 -3.33 0.67 -14.14
CA VAL A 43 -4.42 1.62 -14.36
C VAL A 43 -5.68 0.80 -14.66
N VAL A 44 -6.74 1.01 -13.87
CA VAL A 44 -8.12 0.65 -14.23
C VAL A 44 -8.79 1.90 -14.77
#